data_AF-A0A2H0GA64-F1
#
_entry.id   AF-A0A2H0GA64-F1
#
_cell.length_a   1.000
_cell.length_b   1.000
_cell.length_c   1.000
_cell.angle_alpha   90.00
_cell.angle_beta   90.00
_cell.angle_gamma   90.00
#
_symmetry.space_group_name_H-M   'P 1'
#
loop_
_entity.id
_entity.type
_entity.pdbx_description
1 polymer ?
#
loop_
_entity_poly.entity_id
_entity_poly.type
_entity_poly.pdbx_seq_one_letter_code
_entity_poly.pdbx_strand_id
1 'polypeptide(L)'
;MNQTGIWIDSKKAVIITFKNKESNTKIIYSGVEGKNRVDGEGKEFGRFGDQFSTLEKKLEKKYQLEIIEYLKEVIKELESTDDLVLFGPAQVKIELKKLIEKDNKLLKKLLDVVDADSMTDNQLVAWVKKYYSI
;
A
#
# COMPACT_ATOMS: atom_id res chain seq x y z
N MET A 1 -17.64 -11.52 -12.84
CA MET A 1 -16.27 -11.66 -12.33
C MET A 1 -15.64 -10.29 -12.28
N ASN A 2 -15.27 -9.87 -11.08
CA ASN A 2 -14.54 -8.65 -10.79
C ASN A 2 -13.08 -9.05 -10.62
N GLN A 3 -12.25 -8.71 -11.60
CA GLN A 3 -10.82 -8.99 -11.58
C GLN A 3 -10.08 -7.75 -11.10
N THR A 4 -9.39 -7.84 -9.97
CA THR A 4 -8.73 -6.69 -9.35
C THR A 4 -7.24 -6.91 -9.25
N GLY A 5 -6.47 -5.96 -9.79
CA GLY A 5 -5.05 -5.83 -9.51
C GLY A 5 -4.80 -4.69 -8.52
N ILE A 6 -4.00 -4.95 -7.50
CA ILE A 6 -3.55 -3.93 -6.56
C ILE A 6 -2.04 -3.75 -6.63
N TRP A 7 -1.63 -2.54 -6.99
CA TRP A 7 -0.26 -2.09 -6.81
C TRP A 7 -0.13 -1.34 -5.49
N ILE A 8 0.86 -1.68 -4.66
CA ILE A 8 1.06 -1.01 -3.37
C ILE A 8 2.51 -0.61 -3.13
N ASP A 9 2.67 0.62 -2.64
CA ASP A 9 3.90 1.16 -2.10
C ASP A 9 3.66 1.83 -0.73
N SER A 10 4.74 2.25 -0.08
CA SER A 10 4.75 3.10 1.12
C SER A 10 3.91 4.38 1.01
N LYS A 11 3.78 4.96 -0.19
CA LYS A 11 3.09 6.26 -0.39
C LYS A 11 1.63 6.13 -0.82
N LYS A 12 1.33 5.15 -1.68
CA LYS A 12 -0.01 4.99 -2.26
C LYS A 12 -0.27 3.55 -2.70
N ALA A 13 -1.55 3.20 -2.75
CA ALA A 13 -2.07 1.98 -3.33
C ALA A 13 -2.94 2.37 -4.52
N VAL A 14 -2.78 1.63 -5.61
CA VAL A 14 -3.58 1.79 -6.83
C VAL A 14 -4.32 0.49 -7.05
N ILE A 15 -5.64 0.56 -6.95
CA ILE A 15 -6.56 -0.55 -7.11
C ILE A 15 -7.21 -0.43 -8.48
N ILE A 16 -7.03 -1.43 -9.33
CA ILE A 16 -7.55 -1.47 -10.69
C ILE A 16 -8.50 -2.64 -10.77
N THR A 17 -9.78 -2.36 -10.97
CA THR A 17 -10.83 -3.37 -11.04
C THR A 17 -11.43 -3.39 -12.44
N PHE A 18 -11.49 -4.59 -13.03
CA PHE A 18 -12.17 -4.84 -14.29
C PHE A 18 -13.50 -5.54 -14.02
N LYS A 19 -14.59 -4.93 -14.50
CA LYS A 19 -15.95 -5.47 -14.40
C LYS A 19 -16.67 -5.25 -15.73
N ASN A 20 -17.09 -6.33 -16.39
CA ASN A 20 -17.94 -6.30 -17.58
C ASN A 20 -17.46 -5.32 -18.68
N LYS A 21 -16.17 -5.36 -19.03
CA LYS A 21 -15.46 -4.48 -19.99
C LYS A 21 -15.16 -3.06 -19.51
N GLU A 22 -15.64 -2.66 -18.34
CA GLU A 22 -15.30 -1.39 -17.73
C GLU A 22 -14.12 -1.57 -16.76
N SER A 23 -13.17 -0.64 -16.83
CA SER A 23 -12.04 -0.56 -15.91
C SER A 23 -12.23 0.61 -14.96
N ASN A 24 -12.28 0.33 -13.67
CA ASN A 24 -12.24 1.34 -12.62
C ASN A 24 -10.85 1.38 -11.98
N THR A 25 -10.34 2.57 -11.71
CA THR A 25 -9.08 2.76 -10.98
C THR A 25 -9.32 3.66 -9.79
N LYS A 26 -8.96 3.18 -8.60
CA LYS A 26 -9.05 3.90 -7.34
C LYS A 26 -7.66 4.01 -6.72
N ILE A 27 -7.34 5.20 -6.22
CA ILE A 27 -6.05 5.48 -5.57
C ILE A 27 -6.33 5.77 -4.10
N ILE A 28 -5.60 5.10 -3.21
CA ILE A 28 -5.62 5.33 -1.77
C ILE A 28 -4.23 5.81 -1.37
N TYR A 29 -4.13 6.96 -0.72
CA TYR A 29 -2.85 7.49 -0.23
C TYR A 29 -2.63 7.02 1.21
N SER A 30 -1.39 6.74 1.59
CA SER A 30 -1.09 6.21 2.92
C SER A 30 -1.29 7.21 4.06
N GLY A 31 -1.53 8.49 3.74
CA GLY A 31 -1.70 9.56 4.73
C GLY A 31 -0.43 9.88 5.52
N VAL A 32 0.60 9.04 5.44
CA VAL A 32 1.91 9.25 6.03
C VAL A 32 2.46 10.53 5.43
N GLU A 33 2.48 11.60 6.24
CA GLU A 33 3.20 12.82 5.92
C GLU A 33 4.64 12.41 5.64
N GLY A 34 5.00 12.37 4.34
CA GLY A 34 6.38 12.18 3.93
C GLY A 34 7.19 13.20 4.69
N LYS A 35 8.21 12.76 5.44
CA LYS A 35 9.10 13.63 6.24
C LYS A 35 9.45 14.89 5.45
N ASN A 36 8.67 15.94 5.60
CA ASN A 36 9.03 17.26 5.16
C ASN A 36 10.11 17.63 6.15
N ARG A 37 11.37 17.44 5.77
CA ARG A 37 12.46 18.15 6.43
C ARG A 37 12.05 19.61 6.37
N VAL A 38 11.72 20.20 7.52
CA VAL A 38 11.59 21.64 7.61
C VAL A 38 13.01 22.14 7.35
N ASP A 39 13.23 22.66 6.15
CA ASP A 39 14.47 23.31 5.77
C ASP A 39 14.55 24.59 6.61
N GLY A 40 15.22 24.53 7.77
CA GLY A 40 15.35 25.68 8.66
C GLY A 40 15.50 25.42 10.16
N GLU A 41 15.33 24.20 10.68
CA GLU A 41 15.63 23.95 12.09
C GLU A 41 17.14 23.78 12.31
N GLY A 42 17.74 24.86 12.82
CA GLY A 42 19.16 24.95 13.12
C GLY A 42 19.64 23.76 13.94
N LYS A 43 20.89 23.37 13.68
CA LYS A 43 21.63 22.38 14.45
C LYS A 43 21.73 22.82 15.92
N GLU A 44 20.75 22.48 16.75
CA GLU A 44 20.90 22.48 18.20
C GLU A 44 21.51 21.13 18.62
N PHE A 45 22.83 21.02 18.42
CA PHE A 45 23.64 20.05 19.14
C PHE A 45 23.61 20.42 20.63
N GLY A 46 22.62 19.89 21.36
CA GLY A 46 22.52 20.03 22.81
C GLY A 46 22.03 18.73 23.44
N ARG A 47 22.93 18.00 24.10
CA ARG A 47 22.68 17.09 25.25
C ARG A 47 21.28 16.47 25.43
N PHE A 48 20.83 15.52 24.61
CA PHE A 48 19.57 14.78 24.91
C PHE A 48 19.57 13.32 24.45
N GLY A 49 20.43 12.45 25.01
CA GLY A 49 20.46 11.02 24.64
C GLY A 49 19.17 10.25 24.95
N ASP A 50 18.47 10.63 26.02
CA ASP A 50 17.25 9.92 26.46
C ASP A 50 15.98 10.47 25.77
N GLN A 51 15.85 11.80 25.64
CA GLN A 51 14.68 12.40 25.01
C GLN A 51 14.62 12.14 23.49
N PHE A 52 15.77 12.12 22.78
CA PHE A 52 15.81 11.74 21.35
C PHE A 52 15.27 10.32 21.14
N SER A 53 15.74 9.36 21.92
CA SER A 53 15.30 7.97 21.86
C SER A 53 13.79 7.83 22.08
N THR A 54 13.21 8.65 22.96
CA THR A 54 11.75 8.65 23.19
C THR A 54 10.96 9.31 22.06
N LEU A 55 11.52 10.33 21.40
CA LEU A 55 10.91 11.00 20.26
C LEU A 55 10.91 10.08 19.04
N GLU A 56 12.04 9.43 18.75
CA GLU A 56 12.18 8.44 17.67
C GLU A 56 11.16 7.31 17.82
N LYS A 57 11.08 6.70 19.00
CA LYS A 57 10.08 5.65 19.29
C LYS A 57 8.63 6.12 19.11
N LYS A 58 8.32 7.37 19.44
CA LYS A 58 6.97 7.95 19.24
C LYS A 58 6.66 8.14 17.76
N LEU A 59 7.60 8.65 16.98
CA LEU A 59 7.47 8.83 15.53
C LEU A 59 7.30 7.48 14.82
N GLU A 60 8.10 6.48 15.19
CA GLU A 60 7.98 5.12 14.65
C GLU A 60 6.61 4.49 14.95
N LYS A 61 6.12 4.64 16.19
CA LYS A 61 4.77 4.16 16.55
C LYS A 61 3.67 4.84 15.75
N LYS A 62 3.76 6.17 15.56
CA LYS A 62 2.80 6.92 14.73
C LYS A 62 2.80 6.38 13.31
N TYR A 63 3.97 6.25 12.69
CA TYR A 63 4.12 5.70 11.34
C TYR A 63 3.53 4.29 11.20
N GLN A 64 3.79 3.41 12.16
CA GLN A 64 3.23 2.05 12.15
C GLN A 64 1.70 2.05 12.24
N LEU A 65 1.12 2.92 13.07
CA LEU A 65 -0.33 3.07 13.17
C LEU A 65 -0.94 3.59 11.86
N GLU A 66 -0.32 4.61 11.24
CA GLU A 66 -0.76 5.17 9.97
C GLU A 66 -0.72 4.13 8.84
N ILE A 67 0.36 3.34 8.75
CA ILE A 67 0.45 2.23 7.80
C ILE A 67 -0.66 1.21 8.03
N ILE A 68 -0.89 0.79 9.27
CA ILE A 68 -1.91 -0.21 9.58
C ILE A 68 -3.31 0.31 9.19
N GLU A 69 -3.60 1.58 9.43
CA GLU A 69 -4.87 2.21 9.05
C GLU A 69 -5.04 2.24 7.53
N TYR A 70 -4.01 2.70 6.83
CA TYR A 70 -3.96 2.69 5.36
C TYR A 70 -4.18 1.29 4.78
N LEU A 71 -3.50 0.27 5.30
CA LEU A 71 -3.66 -1.11 4.84
C LEU A 71 -5.08 -1.64 5.11
N LYS A 72 -5.73 -1.23 6.21
CA LYS A 72 -7.13 -1.59 6.47
C LYS A 72 -8.08 -0.94 5.48
N GLU A 73 -7.86 0.30 5.08
CA GLU A 73 -8.66 0.96 4.04
C GLU A 73 -8.53 0.23 2.70
N VAL A 74 -7.30 -0.16 2.35
CA VAL A 74 -7.05 -1.00 1.17
C VAL A 74 -7.85 -2.30 1.23
N ILE A 75 -7.80 -3.02 2.35
CA ILE A 75 -8.51 -4.30 2.54
C ILE A 75 -10.03 -4.15 2.34
N LYS A 76 -10.64 -3.08 2.86
CA LYS A 76 -12.09 -2.82 2.72
C LYS A 76 -12.50 -2.70 1.25
N GLU A 77 -11.69 -2.06 0.43
CA GLU A 77 -11.98 -1.94 -1.01
C GLU A 77 -11.87 -3.27 -1.76
N LEU A 78 -11.08 -4.21 -1.25
CA LEU A 78 -10.87 -5.52 -1.87
C LEU A 78 -11.99 -6.52 -1.55
N GLU A 79 -12.87 -6.26 -0.59
CA GLU A 79 -13.92 -7.21 -0.17
C GLU A 79 -14.86 -7.60 -1.31
N SER A 80 -15.08 -6.70 -2.27
CA SER A 80 -16.00 -6.87 -3.41
C SER A 80 -15.36 -7.53 -4.64
N THR A 81 -14.07 -7.89 -4.60
CA THR A 81 -13.39 -8.53 -5.73
C THR A 81 -13.68 -10.04 -5.79
N ASP A 82 -13.65 -10.64 -6.98
CA ASP A 82 -13.71 -12.09 -7.15
C ASP A 82 -12.29 -12.67 -7.22
N ASP A 83 -11.43 -12.00 -7.99
CA ASP A 83 -10.03 -12.35 -8.18
C ASP A 83 -9.13 -11.19 -7.75
N LEU A 84 -7.98 -11.49 -7.15
CA LEU A 84 -7.04 -10.50 -6.65
C LEU A 84 -5.60 -10.86 -7.03
N VAL A 85 -4.89 -9.93 -7.68
CA VAL A 85 -3.43 -9.99 -7.82
C VAL A 85 -2.80 -8.83 -7.06
N LEU A 86 -1.82 -9.14 -6.20
CA LEU A 86 -1.08 -8.17 -5.41
C LEU A 86 0.31 -7.96 -6.03
N PHE A 87 0.71 -6.73 -6.28
CA PHE A 87 2.04 -6.44 -6.82
C PHE A 87 2.62 -5.11 -6.30
N GLY A 88 3.93 -4.94 -6.43
CA GLY A 88 4.59 -3.68 -6.09
C GLY A 88 6.01 -3.82 -5.53
N PRO A 89 6.73 -2.69 -5.39
CA PRO A 89 8.17 -2.70 -5.12
C PRO A 89 8.49 -2.90 -3.63
N ALA A 90 7.55 -2.57 -2.76
CA ALA A 90 7.84 -2.36 -1.34
C ALA A 90 7.67 -3.62 -0.48
N GLN A 91 8.27 -3.60 0.72
CA GLN A 91 7.94 -4.52 1.83
C GLN A 91 6.47 -4.40 2.27
N VAL A 92 5.83 -3.27 1.99
CA VAL A 92 4.43 -3.00 2.34
C VAL A 92 3.48 -4.05 1.73
N LYS A 93 3.82 -4.63 0.56
CA LYS A 93 3.05 -5.75 -0.01
C LYS A 93 3.04 -6.97 0.91
N ILE A 94 4.13 -7.23 1.63
CA ILE A 94 4.24 -8.36 2.57
C ILE A 94 3.33 -8.11 3.78
N GLU A 95 3.25 -6.87 4.27
CA GLU A 95 2.33 -6.51 5.35
C GLU A 95 0.88 -6.64 4.91
N LEU A 96 0.55 -6.17 3.71
CA LEU A 96 -0.78 -6.35 3.14
C LEU A 96 -1.12 -7.84 2.97
N LYS A 97 -0.19 -8.64 2.44
CA LYS A 97 -0.34 -10.10 2.33
C LYS A 97 -0.66 -10.73 3.68
N LYS A 98 0.05 -10.36 4.75
CA LYS A 98 -0.23 -10.86 6.11
C LYS A 98 -1.63 -10.50 6.60
N LEU A 99 -2.16 -9.34 6.22
CA LEU A 99 -3.53 -8.94 6.55
C LEU A 99 -4.55 -9.73 5.72
N ILE A 100 -4.29 -9.94 4.43
CA ILE A 100 -5.11 -10.80 3.55
C ILE A 100 -5.13 -12.24 4.08
N GLU A 101 -3.99 -12.78 4.52
CA GLU A 101 -3.89 -14.14 5.08
C GLU A 101 -4.70 -14.33 6.36
N LYS A 102 -4.96 -13.25 7.12
CA LYS A 102 -5.85 -13.29 8.28
C LYS A 102 -7.33 -13.28 7.89
N ASP A 103 -7.65 -12.83 6.68
CA ASP A 103 -9.01 -12.82 6.15
C ASP A 103 -9.23 -13.99 5.18
N ASN A 104 -9.87 -15.05 5.69
CA ASN A 104 -10.12 -16.26 4.90
C ASN A 104 -10.91 -16.03 3.60
N LYS A 105 -11.68 -14.93 3.49
CA LYS A 105 -12.44 -14.62 2.27
C LYS A 105 -11.52 -14.02 1.22
N LEU A 106 -10.66 -13.08 1.61
CA LEU A 106 -9.69 -12.46 0.70
C LEU A 106 -8.57 -13.43 0.33
N LEU A 107 -8.13 -14.28 1.24
CA LEU A 107 -7.10 -15.29 0.97
C LEU A 107 -7.50 -16.23 -0.18
N LYS A 108 -8.78 -16.62 -0.26
CA LYS A 108 -9.30 -17.46 -1.36
C LYS A 108 -9.34 -16.76 -2.71
N LYS A 109 -9.35 -15.42 -2.70
CA LYS A 109 -9.40 -14.57 -3.90
C LYS A 109 -8.01 -14.19 -4.38
N LEU A 110 -7.00 -14.28 -3.51
CA LEU A 110 -5.61 -13.96 -3.83
C LEU A 110 -5.03 -15.01 -4.78
N LEU A 111 -4.81 -14.61 -6.03
CA LEU A 111 -4.25 -15.46 -7.07
C LEU A 111 -2.73 -15.48 -7.02
N ASP A 112 -2.10 -14.32 -6.88
CA ASP A 112 -0.64 -14.19 -6.93
C ASP A 112 -0.13 -12.94 -6.21
N VAL A 113 1.15 -12.97 -5.85
CA VAL A 113 1.90 -11.88 -5.24
C VAL A 113 3.19 -11.66 -6.02
N VAL A 114 3.27 -10.56 -6.78
CA VAL A 114 4.36 -10.31 -7.73
C VAL A 114 5.21 -9.11 -7.31
N ASP A 115 6.53 -9.28 -7.33
CA ASP A 115 7.46 -8.16 -7.22
C ASP A 115 7.45 -7.32 -8.49
N ALA A 116 7.25 -6.01 -8.34
CA ALA A 116 7.20 -5.11 -9.48
C ALA A 116 7.78 -3.75 -9.11
N ASP A 117 8.61 -3.17 -9.97
CA ASP A 117 9.16 -1.83 -9.77
C ASP A 117 8.08 -0.74 -9.76
N SER A 118 8.51 0.49 -9.47
CA SER A 118 7.65 1.67 -9.58
C SER A 118 7.19 1.85 -11.03
N MET A 119 5.87 1.91 -11.21
CA MET A 119 5.19 2.06 -12.49
C MET A 119 4.28 3.29 -12.46
N THR A 120 4.12 3.94 -13.61
CA THR A 120 3.13 5.01 -13.81
C THR A 120 1.72 4.42 -13.83
N ASP A 121 0.69 5.23 -13.58
CA ASP A 121 -0.70 4.72 -13.49
C ASP A 121 -1.15 3.99 -14.79
N ASN A 122 -0.69 4.46 -15.96
CA ASN A 122 -0.95 3.78 -17.24
C ASN A 122 -0.24 2.41 -17.35
N GLN A 123 0.99 2.32 -16.84
CA GLN A 123 1.73 1.06 -16.80
C GLN A 123 1.09 0.07 -15.84
N LEU A 124 0.54 0.54 -14.72
CA LEU A 124 -0.21 -0.30 -13.78
C LEU A 124 -1.44 -0.91 -14.45
N VAL A 125 -2.25 -0.10 -15.14
CA VAL A 125 -3.42 -0.59 -15.88
C VAL A 125 -3.01 -1.60 -16.95
N ALA A 126 -1.96 -1.31 -17.73
CA ALA A 126 -1.46 -2.22 -18.75
C ALA A 126 -0.93 -3.53 -18.16
N TRP A 127 -0.28 -3.48 -17.00
CA TRP A 127 0.22 -4.66 -16.29
C TRP A 127 -0.92 -5.58 -15.87
N VAL A 128 -1.97 -5.02 -15.26
CA VAL A 128 -3.14 -5.81 -14.81
C VAL A 128 -3.90 -6.38 -16.01
N LYS A 129 -4.06 -5.62 -17.09
CA LYS A 129 -4.64 -6.14 -18.36
C LYS A 129 -3.84 -7.32 -18.89
N LYS A 130 -2.51 -7.19 -18.95
CA LYS A 130 -1.63 -8.27 -19.40
C LYS A 130 -1.73 -9.51 -18.50
N TYR A 131 -1.81 -9.32 -17.19
CA TYR A 131 -1.94 -10.42 -16.22
C TYR A 131 -3.23 -11.22 -16.45
N TYR A 132 -4.36 -10.54 -16.59
CA TYR A 132 -5.66 -11.20 -16.83
C TYR A 132 -5.95 -11.52 -18.30
N SER A 133 -5.03 -11.19 -19.22
CA SER A 133 -5.22 -11.33 -20.67
C SER A 133 -6.48 -10.65 -21.19
N ILE A 134 -6.75 -9.42 -20.69
CA ILE A 134 -7.88 -8.54 -21.09
C ILE A 134 -7.44 -7.49 -22.10
#